data_AF-A0A2N6A2H4-F1
#
_entry.id   AF-A0A2N6A2H4-F1
#
_cell.length_a   1.000
_cell.length_b   1.000
_cell.length_c   1.000
_cell.angle_alpha   90.00
_cell.angle_beta   90.00
_cell.angle_gamma   90.00
#
_symmetry.space_group_name_H-M   'P 1'
#
loop_
_entity.id
_entity.type
_entity.pdbx_description
1 polymer ?
#
loop_
_entity_poly.entity_id
_entity_poly.type
_entity_poly.pdbx_seq_one_letter_code
_entity_poly.pdbx_strand_id
1 'polypeptide(L)' 'MDAAIKSEMSSIPSDLTILKVDYDSETELKKKYSITYQHTLVQVDAQGNQITKWTGGSDLNSIVSRLK' A
#
# COMPACT_ATOMS: atom_id res chain seq x y z
N MET A 1 3.34 10.93 4.25
CA MET A 1 3.34 9.51 3.84
C MET A 1 4.29 9.29 2.67
N ASP A 2 4.10 9.95 1.52
CA ASP A 2 4.98 9.79 0.34
C ASP A 2 6.47 10.08 0.59
N ALA A 3 6.79 11.19 1.26
CA ALA A 3 8.18 11.59 1.52
C ALA A 3 8.91 10.59 2.45
N ALA A 4 8.19 10.03 3.44
CA ALA A 4 8.73 9.05 4.37
C ALA A 4 9.03 7.72 3.68
N ILE A 5 8.13 7.26 2.79
CA ILE A 5 8.35 6.03 2.01
C ILE A 5 9.53 6.22 1.03
N LYS A 6 9.63 7.40 0.39
CA LYS A 6 10.75 7.69 -0.52
C LYS A 6 12.11 7.71 0.19
N SER A 7 12.17 8.26 1.40
CA SER A 7 13.43 8.35 2.15
C SER A 7 13.89 6.99 2.69
N GLU A 8 12.96 6.07 2.91
CA GLU A 8 13.21 4.74 3.45
C GLU A 8 13.17 3.63 2.39
N MET A 9 13.26 3.97 1.09
CA MET A 9 13.25 2.96 0.02
C MET A 9 14.34 1.91 0.18
N SER A 10 15.48 2.29 0.75
CA SER A 10 16.61 1.39 1.01
C SER A 10 16.33 0.35 2.12
N SER A 11 15.32 0.58 2.96
CA SER A 11 14.86 -0.35 4.01
C SER A 11 13.74 -1.27 3.52
N ILE A 12 13.26 -1.11 2.28
CA ILE A 12 12.27 -2.00 1.69
C ILE A 12 12.97 -3.31 1.34
N PRO A 13 12.52 -4.46 1.87
CA PRO A 13 13.10 -5.75 1.48
C PRO A 13 12.91 -5.97 -0.02
N SER A 14 13.89 -6.61 -0.68
CA SER A 14 13.87 -6.78 -2.13
C SER A 14 12.67 -7.59 -2.66
N ASP A 15 12.00 -8.33 -1.78
CA ASP A 15 10.80 -9.11 -2.07
C ASP A 15 9.50 -8.27 -1.96
N LEU A 16 9.57 -7.03 -1.47
CA LEU A 16 8.43 -6.16 -1.27
C LEU A 16 8.32 -5.10 -2.37
N THR A 17 7.25 -5.19 -3.16
CA THR A 17 6.91 -4.18 -4.16
C THR A 17 5.86 -3.22 -3.58
N ILE A 18 6.19 -1.92 -3.53
CA ILE A 18 5.26 -0.87 -3.13
C ILE A 18 4.76 -0.14 -4.37
N LEU A 19 3.45 -0.23 -4.62
CA LEU A 19 2.78 0.47 -5.70
C LEU A 19 2.09 1.71 -5.14
N LYS A 20 2.54 2.88 -5.58
CA LYS A 20 1.83 4.13 -5.33
C LYS A 20 0.77 4.33 -6.42
N VAL A 21 -0.48 4.37 -6.00
CA VAL A 21 -1.64 4.51 -6.89
C VAL A 21 -2.28 5.87 -6.66
N ASP A 22 -2.62 6.56 -7.73
CA ASP A 22 -3.31 7.84 -7.66
C ASP A 22 -4.81 7.62 -7.38
N TYR A 23 -5.26 8.01 -6.17
CA TYR A 23 -6.64 7.77 -5.75
C TYR A 23 -7.67 8.44 -6.66
N ASP A 24 -7.36 9.60 -7.25
CA ASP A 24 -8.31 10.35 -8.08
C ASP A 24 -8.55 9.61 -9.40
N SER A 25 -7.47 9.17 -10.04
CA SER A 25 -7.47 8.51 -11.36
C SER A 25 -7.95 7.05 -11.34
N GLU A 26 -7.69 6.31 -10.26
CA GLU A 26 -7.82 4.86 -10.22
C GLU A 26 -9.20 4.36 -9.75
N THR A 27 -10.20 4.51 -10.62
CA THR A 27 -11.59 4.09 -10.34
C THR A 27 -11.78 2.57 -10.29
N GLU A 28 -11.03 1.80 -11.07
CA GLU A 28 -11.13 0.35 -11.11
C GLU A 28 -10.52 -0.31 -9.87
N LEU A 29 -9.33 0.10 -9.44
CA LEU A 29 -8.72 -0.42 -8.21
C LEU A 29 -9.55 -0.04 -6.97
N LYS A 30 -10.12 1.18 -6.92
CA LYS A 30 -11.04 1.60 -5.86
C LYS A 30 -12.23 0.64 -5.76
N LYS A 31 -12.84 0.27 -6.88
CA LYS A 31 -13.95 -0.69 -6.91
C LYS A 31 -13.47 -2.10 -6.56
N LYS A 32 -12.36 -2.57 -7.13
CA LYS A 32 -11.80 -3.91 -6.94
C LYS A 32 -11.47 -4.22 -5.48
N TYR A 33 -10.91 -3.27 -4.76
CA TYR A 33 -10.52 -3.42 -3.35
C TYR A 33 -11.48 -2.74 -2.37
N SER A 34 -12.60 -2.21 -2.86
CA SER A 34 -13.59 -1.45 -2.10
C SER A 34 -12.94 -0.37 -1.22
N ILE A 35 -12.14 0.49 -1.85
CA ILE A 35 -11.46 1.61 -1.20
C ILE A 35 -12.44 2.78 -1.10
N THR A 36 -12.83 3.09 0.13
CA THR A 36 -13.81 4.15 0.43
C THR A 36 -13.19 5.35 1.13
N TYR A 37 -11.92 5.28 1.52
CA TYR A 37 -11.18 6.32 2.24
C TYR A 37 -9.78 6.55 1.65
N GLN A 38 -9.34 7.81 1.68
CA GLN A 38 -7.95 8.16 1.40
C GLN A 38 -7.01 7.56 2.45
N HIS A 39 -5.74 7.34 2.08
CA HIS A 39 -4.73 6.70 2.95
C HIS A 39 -5.05 5.23 3.30
N THR A 40 -5.68 4.52 2.37
CA THR A 40 -5.87 3.07 2.49
C THR A 40 -4.69 2.34 1.87
N LEU A 41 -4.17 1.32 2.57
CA LEU A 41 -3.18 0.40 2.06
C LEU A 41 -3.83 -0.97 1.82
N VAL A 42 -3.40 -1.60 0.74
CA VAL A 42 -3.86 -2.92 0.33
C VAL A 42 -2.63 -3.77 0.08
N GLN A 43 -2.49 -4.86 0.83
CA GLN A 43 -1.52 -5.89 0.55
C GLN A 43 -2.17 -6.90 -0.40
N VAL A 44 -1.49 -7.19 -1.50
CA VAL A 44 -1.92 -8.16 -2.50
C VAL A 44 -0.87 -9.25 -2.67
N ASP A 45 -1.28 -10.44 -3.06
CA ASP A 45 -0.35 -11.51 -3.45
C ASP A 45 0.19 -11.30 -4.87
N ALA A 46 1.10 -12.15 -5.32
CA ALA A 46 1.68 -12.09 -6.66
C ALA A 46 0.64 -12.15 -7.80
N GLN A 47 -0.53 -12.73 -7.57
CA GLN A 47 -1.65 -12.78 -8.52
C GLN A 47 -2.60 -11.58 -8.41
N GLY A 48 -2.33 -10.65 -7.49
CA GLY A 48 -3.16 -9.46 -7.27
C GLY A 48 -4.43 -9.70 -6.46
N ASN A 49 -4.56 -10.84 -5.76
CA ASN A 49 -5.65 -11.03 -4.81
C ASN A 49 -5.34 -10.29 -3.52
N GLN A 50 -6.36 -9.68 -2.92
CA GLN A 50 -6.22 -8.97 -1.66
C GLN A 50 -5.89 -9.96 -0.53
N ILE A 51 -4.71 -9.84 0.07
CA ILE A 51 -4.35 -10.55 1.30
C ILE A 51 -4.97 -9.82 2.49
N THR A 52 -4.70 -8.51 2.60
CA THR A 52 -5.24 -7.69 3.68
C THR A 52 -5.35 -6.22 3.28
N LYS A 53 -6.19 -5.49 4.01
CA LYS A 53 -6.53 -4.09 3.78
C LYS A 53 -6.57 -3.38 5.11
N TRP A 54 -5.93 -2.22 5.19
CA TRP A 54 -6.02 -1.37 6.38
C TRP A 54 -5.93 0.11 6.00
N THR A 55 -6.62 0.93 6.78
CA THR A 55 -6.59 2.38 6.67
C THR A 55 -5.55 2.93 7.64
N GLY A 56 -4.66 3.80 7.15
CA GLY A 56 -3.63 4.44 7.96
C GLY A 56 -2.28 3.74 7.94
N GLY A 57 -1.24 4.50 8.25
CA GLY A 57 0.16 4.12 8.11
C GLY A 57 0.94 5.35 7.69
N SER A 58 1.51 6.06 8.65
CA SER A 58 2.25 7.31 8.38
C SER A 58 3.64 7.04 7.80
N ASP A 59 4.22 5.87 8.10
CA ASP A 59 5.64 5.54 7.90
C ASP A 59 5.83 4.11 7.40
N LEU A 60 6.91 3.88 6.64
CA LEU A 60 7.21 2.59 6.01
C LEU A 60 7.35 1.45 7.04
N ASN A 61 8.02 1.68 8.17
CA ASN A 61 8.26 0.64 9.18
C ASN A 61 6.94 0.09 9.75
N SER A 62 5.98 0.99 10.05
CA SER A 62 4.63 0.63 10.51
C SER A 62 3.83 -0.17 9.48
N ILE A 63 4.10 0.05 8.19
CA ILE A 63 3.50 -0.69 7.07
C ILE A 63 4.14 -2.07 6.97
N VAL A 64 5.47 -2.14 6.94
CA VAL A 64 6.24 -3.39 6.81
C VAL A 64 5.98 -4.32 7.99
N SER A 65 5.90 -3.79 9.21
CA SER A 65 5.56 -4.59 10.41
C SER A 65 4.13 -5.16 10.39
N ARG A 66 3.24 -4.65 9.54
CA ARG A 66 1.87 -5.15 9.38
C ARG A 66 1.73 -6.15 8.25
N LEU A 67 2.74 -6.28 7.39
CA LEU A 67 2.75 -7.29 6.36
C LEU A 67 2.74 -8.66 7.02
N LYS A 68 1.79 -9.49 6.60
CA LYS A 68 1.73 -10.90 6.96
C LYS A 68 2.40 -11.75 5.90
#